data_AF-A0A1M6CUZ5-F1
#
_entry.id   AF-A0A1M6CUZ5-F1
#
_cell.length_a   1.000
_cell.length_b   1.000
_cell.length_c   1.000
_cell.angle_alpha   90.00
_cell.angle_beta   90.00
_cell.angle_gamma   90.00
#
_symmetry.space_group_name_H-M   'P 1'
#
loop_
_entity.id
_entity.type
_entity.pdbx_description
1 polymer ?
#
loop_
_entity_poly.entity_id
_entity_poly.type
_entity_poly.pdbx_seq_one_letter_code
_entity_poly.pdbx_strand_id
1 'polypeptide(L)'
;MSHRINQFSNGGFIEFDTGSFDEWCVFVTRSNGKRFAPTDIQYFSRLKKLGEKYGSSKIYDDFVVVFNRTQPGVDPNTLKLIHFLSRFYEKDALEVEIWFNVLYAGMIAEENKEKAILGKRIKRLGMYQVLIENFNPEEAAVFSKGKKWKELHQLMKKRGF
;
A
#
# COMPACT_ATOMS: atom_id res chain seq x y z
N MET A 1 -11.31 -4.36 18.65
CA MET A 1 -11.25 -5.80 18.31
C MET A 1 -10.56 -5.92 16.97
N SER A 2 -9.64 -6.87 16.78
CA SER A 2 -8.97 -7.00 15.49
C SER A 2 -9.95 -7.48 14.41
N HIS A 3 -9.83 -6.92 13.22
CA HIS A 3 -10.65 -7.24 12.05
C HIS A 3 -9.77 -7.84 10.97
N ARG A 4 -9.88 -9.16 10.77
CA ARG A 4 -9.12 -9.87 9.74
C ARG A 4 -9.59 -9.44 8.34
N ILE A 5 -8.64 -9.00 7.52
CA ILE A 5 -8.89 -8.49 6.17
C ILE A 5 -8.71 -9.62 5.15
N ASN A 6 -7.60 -10.36 5.21
CA ASN A 6 -7.29 -11.44 4.27
C ASN A 6 -6.32 -12.46 4.88
N GLN A 7 -6.25 -13.66 4.29
CA GLN A 7 -5.32 -14.73 4.64
C GLN A 7 -4.53 -15.17 3.41
N PHE A 8 -3.22 -15.37 3.58
CA PHE A 8 -2.30 -15.73 2.52
C PHE A 8 -2.07 -17.26 2.46
N SER A 9 -1.60 -17.75 1.31
CA SER A 9 -1.40 -19.19 1.06
C SER A 9 -0.37 -19.85 2.00
N ASN A 10 0.57 -19.08 2.56
CA ASN A 10 1.53 -19.57 3.54
C ASN A 10 0.97 -19.66 4.98
N GLY A 11 -0.31 -19.34 5.18
CA GLY A 11 -0.95 -19.32 6.50
C GLY A 11 -0.82 -18.00 7.27
N GLY A 12 -0.03 -17.04 6.77
CA GLY A 12 -0.02 -15.67 7.29
C GLY A 12 -1.32 -14.92 6.98
N PHE A 13 -1.56 -13.79 7.63
CA PHE A 13 -2.76 -12.99 7.40
C PHE A 13 -2.51 -11.50 7.65
N ILE A 14 -3.43 -10.67 7.17
CA ILE A 14 -3.46 -9.22 7.37
C ILE A 14 -4.76 -8.82 8.06
N GLU A 15 -4.68 -7.88 8.99
CA GLU A 15 -5.79 -7.41 9.80
C GLU A 15 -5.68 -5.92 10.10
N PHE A 16 -6.82 -5.29 10.39
CA PHE A 16 -6.87 -4.03 11.13
C PHE A 16 -6.92 -4.32 12.62
N ASP A 17 -6.27 -3.49 13.41
CA ASP A 17 -6.40 -3.49 14.87
C ASP A 17 -6.11 -2.09 15.42
N THR A 18 -6.40 -1.88 16.71
CA THR A 18 -6.15 -0.61 17.37
C THR A 18 -4.66 -0.30 17.40
N GLY A 19 -4.27 0.79 16.72
CA GLY A 19 -2.92 1.35 16.77
C GLY A 19 -2.80 2.46 17.81
N SER A 20 -1.69 3.20 17.73
CA SER A 20 -1.43 4.35 18.61
C SER A 20 -2.30 5.57 18.31
N PHE A 21 -2.94 5.62 17.15
CA PHE A 21 -3.65 6.80 16.65
C PHE A 21 -5.11 6.54 16.28
N ASP A 22 -5.42 5.37 15.71
CA ASP A 22 -6.75 5.00 15.25
C ASP A 22 -6.97 3.47 15.27
N GLU A 23 -8.17 3.03 14.90
CA GLU A 23 -8.55 1.62 14.78
C GLU A 23 -8.20 1.00 13.41
N TRP A 24 -7.46 1.72 12.57
CA TRP A 24 -7.14 1.33 11.19
C TRP A 24 -5.67 0.92 11.00
N CYS A 25 -4.97 0.62 12.09
CA CYS A 25 -3.58 0.20 12.01
C CYS A 25 -3.47 -1.16 11.34
N VAL A 26 -2.66 -1.22 10.28
CA VAL A 26 -2.45 -2.43 9.48
C VAL A 26 -1.43 -3.32 10.16
N PHE A 27 -1.80 -4.56 10.43
CA PHE A 27 -0.88 -5.59 10.92
C PHE A 27 -0.78 -6.76 9.96
N VAL A 28 0.43 -7.27 9.80
CA VAL A 28 0.72 -8.52 9.10
C VAL A 28 1.23 -9.53 10.11
N THR A 29 0.56 -10.67 10.20
CA THR A 29 1.00 -11.82 10.97
C THR A 29 1.57 -12.87 10.03
N ARG A 30 2.84 -13.20 10.22
CA ARG A 30 3.53 -14.23 9.44
C ARG A 30 3.06 -15.62 9.84
N SER A 31 3.35 -16.61 8.98
CA SER A 31 3.02 -18.01 9.23
C SER A 31 3.63 -18.58 10.53
N ASN A 32 4.75 -18.02 10.98
CA ASN A 32 5.38 -18.38 12.26
C ASN A 32 4.79 -17.61 13.48
N GLY A 33 3.67 -16.92 13.31
CA GLY A 33 3.00 -16.15 14.36
C GLY A 33 3.61 -14.77 14.64
N LYS A 34 4.73 -14.40 14.00
CA LYS A 34 5.33 -13.07 14.21
C LYS A 34 4.47 -11.99 13.55
N ARG A 35 3.88 -11.13 14.39
CA ARG A 35 3.09 -9.96 14.02
C ARG A 35 3.95 -8.70 13.91
N PHE A 36 3.68 -7.85 12.93
CA PHE A 36 4.32 -6.53 12.81
C PHE A 36 3.40 -5.55 12.06
N ALA A 37 3.57 -4.26 12.33
CA ALA A 37 2.94 -3.19 11.56
C ALA A 37 3.92 -2.75 10.45
N PRO A 38 3.57 -2.88 9.15
CA PRO A 38 4.43 -2.44 8.07
C PRO A 38 4.60 -0.92 8.04
N THR A 39 5.82 -0.45 7.80
CA THR A 39 6.10 0.98 7.59
C THR A 39 6.17 1.33 6.10
N ASP A 40 5.94 2.62 5.78
CA ASP A 40 6.06 3.15 4.42
C ASP A 40 7.43 2.83 3.80
N ILE A 41 8.51 2.98 4.58
CA ILE A 41 9.86 2.63 4.14
C ILE A 41 9.95 1.15 3.75
N GLN A 42 9.38 0.24 4.56
CA GLN A 42 9.49 -1.19 4.32
C GLN A 42 8.83 -1.60 3.00
N TYR A 43 7.56 -1.26 2.80
CA TYR A 43 6.88 -1.69 1.58
C TYR A 43 7.37 -0.91 0.35
N PHE A 44 7.76 0.37 0.46
CA PHE A 44 8.41 1.09 -0.64
C PHE A 44 9.73 0.43 -1.04
N SER A 45 10.56 0.04 -0.07
CA SER A 45 11.83 -0.62 -0.33
C SER A 45 11.65 -1.97 -1.03
N ARG A 46 10.68 -2.77 -0.58
CA ARG A 46 10.40 -4.08 -1.20
C ARG A 46 9.81 -3.94 -2.60
N LEU A 47 8.86 -3.03 -2.79
CA LEU A 47 8.25 -2.79 -4.10
C LEU A 47 9.22 -2.15 -5.09
N LYS A 48 10.17 -1.32 -4.64
CA LYS A 48 11.26 -0.81 -5.50
C LYS A 48 12.13 -1.94 -6.02
N LYS A 49 12.57 -2.86 -5.15
CA LYS A 49 13.36 -4.05 -5.53
C LYS A 49 12.60 -4.97 -6.49
N LEU A 50 11.29 -5.13 -6.28
CA LEU A 50 10.43 -5.86 -7.20
C LEU A 50 10.30 -5.13 -8.54
N GLY A 51 10.24 -3.79 -8.54
CA GLY A 51 10.27 -2.95 -9.73
C GLY A 51 11.57 -3.06 -10.53
N GLU A 52 12.71 -3.14 -9.87
CA GLU A 52 14.01 -3.40 -10.52
C GLU A 52 14.02 -4.76 -11.25
N LYS A 53 13.29 -5.74 -10.75
CA LYS A 53 13.22 -7.09 -11.31
C LYS A 53 12.15 -7.26 -12.39
N TYR A 54 10.95 -6.73 -12.18
CA TYR A 54 9.77 -6.96 -13.02
C TYR A 54 9.35 -5.74 -13.85
N GLY A 55 10.03 -4.61 -13.67
CA GLY A 55 9.70 -3.31 -14.26
C GLY A 55 8.92 -2.43 -13.29
N SER A 56 9.48 -1.28 -12.93
CA SER A 56 8.85 -0.33 -12.01
C SER A 56 7.50 0.19 -12.52
N SER A 57 7.39 0.45 -13.83
CA SER A 57 6.11 0.81 -14.46
C SER A 57 5.06 -0.27 -14.28
N LYS A 58 5.42 -1.55 -14.45
CA LYS A 58 4.49 -2.67 -14.26
C LYS A 58 3.94 -2.73 -12.84
N ILE A 59 4.81 -2.64 -11.82
CA ILE A 59 4.38 -2.63 -10.42
C ILE A 59 3.47 -1.43 -10.15
N TYR A 60 3.82 -0.26 -10.69
CA TYR A 60 3.04 0.96 -10.52
C TYR A 60 1.66 0.84 -11.17
N ASP A 61 1.58 0.33 -12.40
CA ASP A 61 0.33 0.16 -13.15
C ASP A 61 -0.60 -0.83 -12.43
N ASP A 62 -0.09 -1.98 -11.99
CA ASP A 62 -0.86 -2.94 -11.21
C ASP A 62 -1.33 -2.35 -9.86
N PHE A 63 -0.48 -1.55 -9.20
CA PHE A 63 -0.89 -0.80 -8.01
C PHE A 63 -2.00 0.22 -8.32
N VAL A 64 -1.93 0.95 -9.44
CA VAL A 64 -2.96 1.92 -9.85
C VAL A 64 -4.30 1.21 -10.09
N VAL A 65 -4.28 -0.01 -10.64
CA VAL A 65 -5.48 -0.84 -10.83
C VAL A 65 -6.14 -1.20 -9.49
N VAL A 66 -5.37 -1.45 -8.43
CA VAL A 66 -5.86 -1.65 -7.06
C VAL A 66 -6.35 -0.31 -6.46
N PHE A 67 -5.54 0.74 -6.53
CA PHE A 67 -5.85 2.09 -6.05
C PHE A 67 -7.20 2.59 -6.55
N ASN A 68 -7.49 2.41 -7.85
CA ASN A 68 -8.73 2.87 -8.47
C ASN A 68 -9.97 2.14 -7.94
N ARG A 69 -9.82 0.90 -7.47
CA ARG A 69 -10.91 0.11 -6.87
C ARG A 69 -11.06 0.31 -5.36
N THR A 70 -10.03 0.81 -4.68
CA THR A 70 -10.09 1.03 -3.24
C THR A 70 -11.18 2.03 -2.86
N GLN A 71 -12.04 1.63 -1.92
CA GLN A 71 -13.05 2.45 -1.26
C GLN A 71 -12.75 2.47 0.25
N PRO A 72 -13.48 3.23 1.08
CA PRO A 72 -13.28 3.24 2.54
C PRO A 72 -13.55 1.89 3.23
N GLY A 73 -14.10 0.89 2.54
CA GLY A 73 -14.35 -0.44 3.09
C GLY A 73 -13.48 -1.53 2.46
N VAL A 74 -13.31 -2.64 3.18
CA VAL A 74 -12.73 -3.87 2.62
C VAL A 74 -13.71 -4.47 1.61
N ASP A 75 -13.24 -4.65 0.38
CA ASP A 75 -13.96 -5.24 -0.75
C ASP A 75 -13.29 -6.57 -1.14
N PRO A 76 -14.01 -7.71 -0.99
CA PRO A 76 -13.50 -9.01 -1.39
C PRO A 76 -13.09 -9.10 -2.87
N ASN A 77 -13.70 -8.32 -3.76
CA ASN A 77 -13.33 -8.33 -5.18
C ASN A 77 -11.97 -7.66 -5.41
N THR A 78 -11.66 -6.62 -4.65
CA THR A 78 -10.33 -5.99 -4.67
C THR A 78 -9.27 -6.95 -4.13
N LEU A 79 -9.57 -7.73 -3.09
CA LEU A 79 -8.65 -8.78 -2.59
C LEU A 79 -8.40 -9.88 -3.64
N LYS A 80 -9.45 -10.37 -4.30
CA LYS A 80 -9.34 -11.34 -5.41
C LYS A 80 -8.52 -10.78 -6.58
N LEU A 81 -8.70 -9.51 -6.90
CA LEU A 81 -7.91 -8.83 -7.92
C LEU A 81 -6.43 -8.78 -7.53
N ILE A 82 -6.09 -8.44 -6.29
CA ILE A 82 -4.70 -8.43 -5.82
C ILE A 82 -4.08 -9.82 -5.98
N HIS A 83 -4.80 -10.87 -5.56
CA HIS A 83 -4.36 -12.25 -5.75
C HIS A 83 -4.18 -12.62 -7.23
N PHE A 84 -5.06 -12.15 -8.12
CA PHE A 84 -4.92 -12.38 -9.55
C PHE A 84 -3.68 -11.68 -10.13
N LEU A 85 -3.48 -10.40 -9.81
CA LEU A 85 -2.33 -9.61 -10.27
C LEU A 85 -1.00 -10.20 -9.77
N SER A 86 -0.97 -10.69 -8.53
CA SER A 86 0.25 -11.22 -7.93
C SER A 86 0.81 -12.45 -8.67
N ARG A 87 -0.04 -13.25 -9.31
CA ARG A 87 0.36 -14.44 -10.08
C ARG A 87 1.29 -14.14 -11.25
N PHE A 88 1.32 -12.90 -11.75
CA PHE A 88 2.23 -12.46 -12.81
C PHE A 88 3.65 -12.15 -12.33
N TYR A 89 3.94 -12.39 -11.05
CA TYR A 89 5.24 -12.14 -10.43
C TYR A 89 5.98 -13.43 -10.04
N GLU A 90 5.67 -14.55 -10.70
CA GLU A 90 6.39 -15.83 -10.60
C GLU A 90 6.70 -16.25 -9.14
N LYS A 91 7.98 -16.47 -8.80
CA LYS A 91 8.43 -16.86 -7.46
C LYS A 91 8.18 -15.81 -6.37
N ASP A 92 7.96 -14.55 -6.76
CA ASP A 92 7.70 -13.44 -5.84
C ASP A 92 6.20 -13.13 -5.73
N ALA A 93 5.32 -13.95 -6.33
CA ALA A 93 3.86 -13.75 -6.32
C ALA A 93 3.30 -13.56 -4.91
N LEU A 94 3.68 -14.41 -3.95
CA LEU A 94 3.23 -14.29 -2.57
C LEU A 94 3.71 -12.97 -1.93
N GLU A 95 4.93 -12.54 -2.22
CA GLU A 95 5.45 -11.29 -1.68
C GLU A 95 4.69 -10.07 -2.23
N VAL A 96 4.44 -10.05 -3.54
CA VAL A 96 3.64 -9.00 -4.18
C VAL A 96 2.22 -8.98 -3.62
N GLU A 97 1.59 -10.14 -3.46
CA GLU A 97 0.26 -10.24 -2.86
C GLU A 97 0.22 -9.61 -1.46
N ILE A 98 1.20 -9.92 -0.61
CA ILE A 98 1.30 -9.35 0.74
C ILE A 98 1.44 -7.83 0.66
N TRP A 99 2.38 -7.30 -0.13
CA TRP A 99 2.62 -5.85 -0.17
C TRP A 99 1.48 -5.06 -0.82
N PHE A 100 0.79 -5.63 -1.80
CA PHE A 100 -0.42 -5.01 -2.37
C PHE A 100 -1.59 -5.05 -1.38
N ASN A 101 -1.75 -6.11 -0.58
CA ASN A 101 -2.72 -6.12 0.51
C ASN A 101 -2.38 -5.07 1.58
N VAL A 102 -1.10 -4.88 1.91
CA VAL A 102 -0.65 -3.83 2.84
C VAL A 102 -0.97 -2.43 2.30
N LEU A 103 -0.67 -2.16 1.02
CA LEU A 103 -1.03 -0.89 0.39
C LEU A 103 -2.55 -0.70 0.33
N TYR A 104 -3.30 -1.74 0.01
CA TYR A 104 -4.77 -1.71 -0.03
C TYR A 104 -5.37 -1.35 1.32
N ALA A 105 -4.95 -2.06 2.38
CA ALA A 105 -5.37 -1.78 3.74
C ALA A 105 -4.92 -0.39 4.21
N GLY A 106 -3.70 0.02 3.87
CA GLY A 106 -3.19 1.36 4.17
C GLY A 106 -3.99 2.47 3.47
N MET A 107 -4.44 2.25 2.23
CA MET A 107 -5.30 3.20 1.52
C MET A 107 -6.69 3.29 2.16
N ILE A 108 -7.27 2.17 2.60
CA ILE A 108 -8.53 2.16 3.38
C ILE A 108 -8.36 2.99 4.66
N ALA A 109 -7.25 2.79 5.38
CA ALA A 109 -6.96 3.55 6.60
C ALA A 109 -6.90 5.06 6.32
N GLU A 110 -6.23 5.50 5.25
CA GLU A 110 -6.15 6.91 4.88
C GLU A 110 -7.51 7.51 4.48
N GLU A 111 -8.41 6.73 3.87
CA GLU A 111 -9.77 7.19 3.52
C GLU A 111 -10.67 7.37 4.77
N ASN A 112 -10.46 6.57 5.82
CA ASN A 112 -11.25 6.64 7.04
C ASN A 112 -10.66 7.59 8.10
N LYS A 113 -9.45 8.11 7.87
CA LYS A 113 -8.78 8.99 8.81
C LYS A 113 -9.49 10.34 8.91
N GLU A 114 -9.82 10.73 10.14
CA GLU A 114 -10.50 12.00 10.39
C GLU A 114 -9.68 13.17 9.82
N LYS A 115 -10.33 14.06 9.07
CA LYS A 115 -9.72 15.25 8.44
C LYS A 115 -8.66 14.95 7.37
N ALA A 116 -8.56 13.72 6.88
CA ALA A 116 -7.71 13.40 5.74
C ALA A 116 -8.28 13.99 4.44
N ILE A 117 -7.72 15.11 3.99
CA ILE A 117 -8.19 15.82 2.78
C ILE A 117 -7.74 15.11 1.49
N LEU A 118 -6.57 14.45 1.51
CA LEU A 118 -6.00 13.79 0.34
C LEU A 118 -6.31 12.28 0.28
N GLY A 119 -6.73 11.69 1.40
CA GLY A 119 -7.05 10.26 1.52
C GLY A 119 -5.96 9.36 0.94
N LYS A 120 -6.38 8.30 0.25
CA LYS A 120 -5.50 7.30 -0.38
C LYS A 120 -4.51 7.89 -1.39
N ARG A 121 -4.74 9.11 -1.91
CA ARG A 121 -3.83 9.76 -2.88
C ARG A 121 -2.43 9.97 -2.31
N ILE A 122 -2.28 10.07 -0.99
CA ILE A 122 -0.96 10.10 -0.34
C ILE A 122 -0.16 8.82 -0.62
N LYS A 123 -0.81 7.64 -0.57
CA LYS A 123 -0.14 6.37 -0.88
C LYS A 123 0.23 6.28 -2.36
N ARG A 124 -0.62 6.76 -3.26
CA ARG A 124 -0.28 6.84 -4.70
C ARG A 124 0.87 7.79 -4.99
N LEU A 125 0.92 8.92 -4.30
CA LEU A 125 2.04 9.86 -4.39
C LEU A 125 3.36 9.18 -4.02
N GLY A 126 3.44 8.51 -2.87
CA GLY A 126 4.67 7.81 -2.48
C GLY A 126 5.07 6.70 -3.47
N MET A 127 4.10 5.91 -3.94
CA MET A 127 4.36 4.88 -4.95
C MET A 127 4.87 5.45 -6.28
N TYR A 128 4.28 6.56 -6.75
CA TYR A 128 4.74 7.25 -7.96
C TYR A 128 6.18 7.75 -7.80
N GLN A 129 6.49 8.38 -6.66
CA GLN A 129 7.83 8.88 -6.38
C GLN A 129 8.86 7.74 -6.41
N VAL A 130 8.57 6.62 -5.75
CA VAL A 130 9.51 5.50 -5.63
C VAL A 130 9.71 4.76 -6.96
N LEU A 131 8.63 4.48 -7.70
CA LEU A 131 8.69 3.62 -8.88
C LEU A 131 8.89 4.38 -10.19
N ILE A 132 8.35 5.60 -10.31
CA ILE A 132 8.40 6.38 -11.55
C ILE A 132 9.49 7.45 -11.48
N GLU A 133 9.59 8.16 -10.36
CA GLU A 133 10.62 9.20 -10.17
C GLU A 133 11.92 8.65 -9.56
N ASN A 134 11.96 7.34 -9.29
CA ASN A 134 13.10 6.63 -8.70
C ASN A 134 13.59 7.22 -7.36
N PHE A 135 12.71 7.85 -6.59
CA PHE A 135 13.04 8.37 -5.25
C PHE A 135 13.58 7.26 -4.35
N ASN A 136 14.42 7.67 -3.40
CA ASN A 136 14.79 6.78 -2.32
C ASN A 136 13.55 6.49 -1.43
N PRO A 137 13.32 5.22 -1.01
CA PRO A 137 12.16 4.85 -0.18
C PRO A 137 12.03 5.64 1.13
N GLU A 138 13.15 5.92 1.80
CA GLU A 138 13.20 6.70 3.03
C GLU A 138 12.76 8.15 2.79
N GLU A 139 13.23 8.76 1.70
CA GLU A 139 12.82 10.11 1.29
C GLU A 139 11.33 10.17 0.95
N ALA A 140 10.83 9.22 0.16
CA ALA A 140 9.43 9.16 -0.24
C ALA A 140 8.48 8.96 0.96
N ALA A 141 8.88 8.14 1.95
CA ALA A 141 8.09 7.87 3.15
C ALA A 141 7.86 9.11 4.02
N VAL A 142 8.79 10.07 4.02
CA VAL A 142 8.69 11.30 4.83
C VAL A 142 8.33 12.53 3.99
N PHE A 143 8.28 12.42 2.67
CA PHE A 143 8.12 13.55 1.74
C PHE A 143 6.90 14.42 2.05
N SER A 144 5.76 13.82 2.39
CA SER A 144 4.51 14.53 2.65
C SER A 144 4.44 15.17 4.04
N LYS A 145 5.32 14.79 4.97
CA LYS A 145 5.28 15.24 6.36
C LYS A 145 5.51 16.74 6.45
N GLY A 146 4.57 17.46 7.08
CA GLY A 146 4.64 18.90 7.28
C GLY A 146 4.29 19.76 6.05
N LYS A 147 4.00 19.16 4.89
CA LYS A 147 3.58 19.90 3.68
C LYS A 147 2.09 20.22 3.72
N LYS A 148 1.70 21.36 3.13
CA LYS A 148 0.29 21.74 3.02
C LYS A 148 -0.40 20.86 1.98
N TRP A 149 -1.62 20.41 2.28
CA TRP A 149 -2.38 19.54 1.37
C TRP A 149 -2.60 20.16 -0.02
N LYS A 150 -2.74 21.50 -0.11
CA LYS A 150 -2.92 22.22 -1.38
C LYS A 150 -1.70 22.10 -2.29
N GLU A 151 -0.49 22.15 -1.72
CA GLU A 151 0.77 22.01 -2.46
C GLU A 151 0.89 20.59 -3.01
N LEU A 152 0.63 19.59 -2.16
CA LEU A 152 0.62 18.18 -2.54
C LEU A 152 -0.43 17.90 -3.62
N HIS A 153 -1.63 18.48 -3.50
CA HIS A 153 -2.69 18.35 -4.49
C HIS A 153 -2.27 18.85 -5.88
N GLN A 154 -1.64 20.02 -5.95
CA GLN A 154 -1.14 20.57 -7.22
C GLN A 154 0.00 19.73 -7.80
N LEU A 155 0.88 19.21 -6.93
CA LEU A 155 1.96 18.32 -7.34
C LEU A 155 1.43 17.01 -7.94
N MET A 156 0.41 16.39 -7.32
CA MET A 156 -0.26 15.19 -7.85
C MET A 156 -0.89 15.48 -9.22
N LYS A 157 -1.58 16.63 -9.37
CA LYS A 157 -2.19 17.04 -10.65
C LYS A 157 -1.16 17.17 -11.77
N LYS A 158 0.01 17.74 -11.49
CA LYS A 158 1.12 17.83 -12.45
C LYS A 158 1.65 16.46 -12.88
N ARG A 159 1.52 15.45 -12.03
CA ARG A 159 1.89 14.05 -12.30
C ARG A 159 0.74 13.23 -12.93
N GLY A 160 -0.40 13.88 -13.22
CA GLY A 160 -1.53 13.26 -13.91
C GLY A 160 -2.51 12.52 -13.00
N PHE A 161 -2.58 12.83 -11.69
CA PHE A 161 -3.54 12.20 -10.77
C PHE A 161 -3.99 13.05 -9.56
#